data_AF-A0A7V2H9X2-F1
#
_entry.id   AF-A0A7V2H9X2-F1
#
_cell.length_a   1.000
_cell.length_b   1.000
_cell.length_c   1.000
_cell.angle_alpha   90.00
_cell.angle_beta   90.00
_cell.angle_gamma   90.00
#
_symmetry.space_group_name_H-M   'P 1'
#
loop_
_entity.id
_entity.type
_entity.pdbx_description
1 polymer ?
#
loop_
_entity_poly.entity_id
_entity_poly.type
_entity_poly.pdbx_seq_one_letter_code
_entity_poly.pdbx_strand_id
1 'polypeptide(L)'
;MRPDHPLKRTHHTTVILGMFFSLVIGLGALSYALFVVLPNMLVSDEVAPGYDDLALQPLTLKPNENGYPALHDAIVAADMSASDAAAIDAIVENRSWTDAEAVALVKKYDEPLRIFRESADAVALVNPIYATEASAEAAVKAWLSKTNFGDPSLPYNDFLHASFRTYTRLAIIAAEQQAHAGKVRSGLLELAAAARVNEKLANGRQNLIGLMLTMKNIQEVLEAIINLGARSTLTADDVQLLTKALPTNDLRLGTIAAYQLERVVGMAMLPSSLPALLEDLYIGAEPSWIDALTIGFGAPWYAFPVQAAAHLTGQTDMLYLPKQTKRLAFAHARDTIWRLAKDCDDESLAVEARTELNDGSFQWRPLTTPNYTGRMILQQGLWPNEVHDLNQRRCNLQALTSMTTIAFAMLAAEDANENLPSTVSDLSPTYLTDLPTDPYTDRAFAYDRTNRTLQSLGIERQASSNNPTVKILSKNDLAANPAGSTTNMYYVALDDDGRTGEKIGCGDSIVPVARALSLTNRTEEQKMRIALESLLADKATTVIGTSYRNALAESTLRINQIAFDNATQQYVVALSGTLVSGGTCDDPRIIAQLTRTVAQFAPNNGVTITVNGTPLATLLSGRGE
;
A
#
# COMPACT_ATOMS: atom_id res chain seq x y z
N MET A 1 -58.30 -57.51 64.22
CA MET A 1 -56.94 -57.47 63.64
C MET A 1 -57.00 -57.69 62.13
N ARG A 2 -56.95 -56.62 61.35
CA ARG A 2 -56.17 -56.40 60.11
C ARG A 2 -56.58 -55.05 59.49
N PRO A 3 -55.66 -54.28 58.89
CA PRO A 3 -55.74 -52.83 58.84
C PRO A 3 -56.36 -52.27 57.55
N ASP A 4 -56.84 -51.03 57.67
CA ASP A 4 -57.31 -50.15 56.60
C ASP A 4 -56.22 -49.85 55.55
N HIS A 5 -56.59 -49.85 54.27
CA HIS A 5 -55.75 -49.38 53.16
C HIS A 5 -56.45 -48.23 52.41
N PRO A 6 -55.85 -47.03 52.33
CA PRO A 6 -56.34 -45.94 51.51
C PRO A 6 -55.43 -45.76 50.28
N LEU A 7 -55.76 -46.37 49.14
CA LEU A 7 -55.07 -46.06 47.88
C LEU A 7 -56.03 -46.25 46.70
N LYS A 8 -56.55 -45.15 46.15
CA LYS A 8 -57.04 -45.04 44.75
C LYS A 8 -57.44 -43.59 44.41
N ARG A 9 -56.48 -42.66 44.37
CA ARG A 9 -56.72 -41.32 43.76
C ARG A 9 -55.47 -40.60 43.22
N THR A 10 -54.41 -41.34 42.87
CA THR A 10 -53.15 -40.75 42.37
C THR A 10 -52.83 -41.06 40.90
N HIS A 11 -53.64 -41.86 40.18
CA HIS A 11 -53.31 -42.20 38.79
C HIS A 11 -53.78 -41.20 37.73
N HIS A 12 -54.83 -40.40 37.97
CA HIS A 12 -55.34 -39.51 36.91
C HIS A 12 -54.54 -38.22 36.76
N THR A 13 -53.98 -37.67 37.83
CA THR A 13 -53.23 -36.41 37.79
C THR A 13 -51.88 -36.55 37.07
N THR A 14 -51.21 -37.69 37.24
CA THR A 14 -49.89 -37.93 36.61
C THR A 14 -49.98 -38.10 35.09
N VAL A 15 -51.07 -38.71 34.60
CA VAL A 15 -51.30 -38.88 33.15
C VAL A 15 -51.60 -37.54 32.48
N ILE A 16 -52.39 -36.69 33.12
CA ILE A 16 -52.73 -35.36 32.58
C ILE A 16 -51.48 -34.46 32.56
N LEU A 17 -50.64 -34.49 33.59
CA LEU A 17 -49.39 -33.72 33.61
C LEU A 17 -48.40 -34.19 32.53
N GLY A 18 -48.30 -35.50 32.30
CA GLY A 18 -47.45 -36.06 31.25
C GLY A 18 -47.88 -35.67 29.83
N MET A 19 -49.19 -35.62 29.57
CA MET A 19 -49.71 -35.15 28.28
C MET A 19 -49.47 -33.66 28.06
N PHE A 20 -49.64 -32.83 29.10
CA PHE A 20 -49.34 -31.40 29.00
C PHE A 20 -47.85 -31.13 28.75
N PHE A 21 -46.95 -31.85 29.42
CA PHE A 21 -45.52 -31.68 29.24
C PHE A 21 -45.07 -32.08 27.83
N SER A 22 -45.63 -33.18 27.29
CA SER A 22 -45.35 -33.62 25.92
C SER A 22 -45.87 -32.63 24.88
N LEU A 23 -47.04 -32.03 25.11
CA LEU A 23 -47.61 -31.01 24.24
C LEU A 23 -46.74 -29.73 24.22
N VAL A 24 -46.26 -29.27 25.38
CA VAL A 24 -45.42 -28.08 25.48
C VAL A 24 -44.05 -28.30 24.83
N ILE A 25 -43.44 -29.47 25.01
CA ILE A 25 -42.18 -29.80 24.30
C ILE A 25 -42.43 -29.89 22.79
N GLY A 26 -43.53 -30.51 22.37
CA GLY A 26 -43.90 -30.58 20.96
C GLY A 26 -44.11 -29.20 20.32
N LEU A 27 -44.82 -28.31 21.01
CA LEU A 27 -45.03 -26.93 20.56
C LEU A 27 -43.75 -26.10 20.60
N GLY A 28 -42.86 -26.32 21.58
CA GLY A 28 -41.54 -25.69 21.66
C GLY A 28 -40.61 -26.12 20.51
N ALA A 29 -40.57 -27.41 20.19
CA ALA A 29 -39.82 -27.93 19.06
C ALA A 29 -40.41 -27.45 17.72
N LEU A 30 -41.74 -27.40 17.60
CA LEU A 30 -42.41 -26.91 16.40
C LEU A 30 -42.18 -25.41 16.19
N SER A 31 -42.24 -24.61 17.26
CA SER A 31 -41.95 -23.18 17.18
C SER A 31 -40.46 -22.91 16.91
N TYR A 32 -39.54 -23.66 17.50
CA TYR A 32 -38.12 -23.59 17.14
C TYR A 32 -37.89 -23.96 15.66
N ALA A 33 -38.53 -25.01 15.17
CA ALA A 33 -38.47 -25.38 13.76
C ALA A 33 -39.07 -24.28 12.86
N LEU A 34 -40.21 -23.68 13.22
CA LEU A 34 -40.88 -22.67 12.40
C LEU A 34 -40.20 -21.30 12.40
N PHE A 35 -39.62 -20.88 13.52
CA PHE A 35 -39.05 -19.54 13.69
C PHE A 35 -37.53 -19.50 13.58
N VAL A 36 -36.83 -20.62 13.77
CA VAL A 36 -35.36 -20.67 13.69
C VAL A 36 -34.91 -21.49 12.50
N VAL A 37 -35.47 -22.69 12.28
CA VAL A 37 -34.99 -23.57 11.20
C VAL A 37 -35.57 -23.17 9.84
N LEU A 38 -36.89 -22.97 9.74
CA LEU A 38 -37.56 -22.65 8.47
C LEU A 38 -37.09 -21.34 7.83
N PRO A 39 -36.92 -20.22 8.56
CA PRO A 39 -36.43 -18.98 7.94
C PRO A 39 -34.99 -19.13 7.46
N ASN A 40 -34.15 -19.86 8.19
CA ASN A 40 -32.78 -20.16 7.76
C ASN A 40 -32.70 -21.12 6.57
N MET A 41 -33.72 -21.97 6.38
CA MET A 41 -33.84 -22.83 5.20
C MET A 41 -34.48 -22.11 4.00
N LEU A 42 -35.39 -21.17 4.22
CA LEU A 42 -36.04 -20.41 3.15
C LEU A 42 -35.18 -19.27 2.58
N VAL A 43 -34.12 -18.85 3.30
CA VAL A 43 -33.13 -17.86 2.84
C VAL A 43 -32.02 -18.51 1.99
N SER A 44 -32.02 -19.84 1.76
CA SER A 44 -30.97 -20.48 0.95
C SER A 44 -31.14 -20.32 -0.56
N ASP A 45 -32.32 -19.90 -1.02
CA ASP A 45 -32.70 -19.88 -2.44
C ASP A 45 -32.96 -18.46 -2.97
N GLU A 46 -32.56 -17.41 -2.24
CA GLU A 46 -32.25 -16.16 -2.92
C GLU A 46 -31.08 -16.44 -3.85
N VAL A 47 -31.46 -16.78 -5.09
CA VAL A 47 -30.62 -16.87 -6.27
C VAL A 47 -29.71 -15.66 -6.19
N ALA A 48 -28.45 -15.88 -5.82
CA ALA A 48 -27.42 -14.88 -5.97
C ALA A 48 -27.60 -14.30 -7.39
N PRO A 49 -27.67 -12.97 -7.56
CA PRO A 49 -27.85 -12.36 -8.89
C PRO A 49 -26.96 -13.11 -9.88
N GLY A 50 -27.59 -13.62 -10.95
CA GLY A 50 -27.02 -14.65 -11.80
C GLY A 50 -25.57 -14.35 -12.15
N TYR A 51 -24.69 -15.33 -11.97
CA TYR A 51 -23.26 -15.24 -12.28
C TYR A 51 -22.97 -14.81 -13.73
N ASP A 52 -23.98 -14.79 -14.60
CA ASP A 52 -23.89 -14.34 -15.98
C ASP A 52 -23.51 -12.85 -16.10
N ASP A 53 -23.86 -12.00 -15.12
CA ASP A 53 -23.50 -10.57 -15.12
C ASP A 53 -22.02 -10.31 -14.78
N LEU A 54 -21.31 -11.31 -14.26
CA LEU A 54 -19.88 -11.27 -13.93
C LEU A 54 -19.02 -12.08 -14.92
N ALA A 55 -19.63 -12.67 -15.94
CA ALA A 55 -18.91 -13.38 -16.99
C ALA A 55 -18.06 -12.38 -17.79
N LEU A 56 -16.74 -12.39 -17.54
CA LEU A 56 -15.79 -11.61 -18.31
C LEU A 56 -15.90 -11.98 -19.78
N GLN A 57 -16.19 -10.99 -20.63
CA GLN A 57 -16.01 -11.19 -22.05
C GLN A 57 -14.53 -11.51 -22.31
N PRO A 58 -14.21 -12.66 -22.94
CA PRO A 58 -12.83 -13.02 -23.20
C PRO A 58 -12.19 -11.94 -24.09
N LEU A 59 -11.12 -11.33 -23.60
CA LEU A 59 -10.38 -10.34 -24.35
C LEU A 59 -9.64 -11.06 -25.48
N THR A 60 -10.23 -11.04 -26.67
CA THR A 60 -9.64 -11.66 -27.86
C THR A 60 -8.67 -10.67 -28.49
N LEU A 61 -7.39 -10.79 -28.16
CA LEU A 61 -6.32 -10.00 -28.78
C LEU A 61 -5.66 -10.82 -29.90
N LYS A 62 -5.39 -10.18 -31.05
CA LYS A 62 -4.49 -10.77 -32.04
C LYS A 62 -3.08 -10.88 -31.46
N PRO A 63 -2.24 -11.82 -31.93
CA PRO A 63 -0.87 -11.99 -31.42
C PRO A 63 -0.02 -10.72 -31.46
N ASN A 64 -0.26 -9.82 -32.42
CA ASN A 64 0.44 -8.54 -32.57
C ASN A 64 -0.19 -7.39 -31.77
N GLU A 65 -1.37 -7.59 -31.18
CA GLU A 65 -2.06 -6.60 -30.34
C GLU A 65 -1.64 -6.73 -28.86
N ASN A 66 -1.08 -7.88 -28.48
CA ASN A 66 -0.57 -8.13 -27.13
C ASN A 66 0.96 -8.04 -27.09
N GLY A 67 1.50 -6.99 -26.47
CA GLY A 67 2.95 -6.80 -26.34
C GLY A 67 3.59 -7.64 -25.22
N TYR A 68 2.78 -8.28 -24.37
CA TYR A 68 3.27 -8.98 -23.19
C TYR A 68 4.31 -10.08 -23.49
N PRO A 69 4.13 -10.95 -24.52
CA PRO A 69 5.09 -12.02 -24.78
C PRO A 69 6.48 -11.48 -25.14
N ALA A 70 6.56 -10.51 -26.05
CA ALA A 70 7.83 -9.90 -26.44
C ALA A 70 8.52 -9.23 -25.25
N LEU A 71 7.75 -8.54 -24.42
CA LEU A 71 8.25 -7.91 -23.21
C LEU A 71 8.76 -8.94 -22.19
N HIS A 72 8.00 -10.02 -21.98
CA HIS A 72 8.38 -11.11 -21.09
C HIS A 72 9.69 -11.75 -21.56
N ASP A 73 9.79 -12.11 -22.83
CA ASP A 73 10.96 -12.76 -23.40
C ASP A 73 12.20 -11.86 -23.31
N ALA A 74 12.04 -10.56 -23.54
CA ALA A 74 13.12 -9.58 -23.37
C ALA A 74 13.63 -9.51 -21.93
N ILE A 75 12.71 -9.48 -20.96
CA ILE A 75 13.03 -9.43 -19.53
C ILE A 75 13.77 -10.70 -19.10
N VAL A 76 13.28 -11.86 -19.52
CA VAL A 76 13.89 -13.17 -19.19
C VAL A 76 15.26 -13.30 -19.86
N ALA A 77 15.40 -12.88 -21.12
CA ALA A 77 16.66 -12.96 -21.85
C ALA A 77 17.74 -11.99 -21.32
N ALA A 78 17.33 -10.87 -20.72
CA ALA A 78 18.26 -9.90 -20.17
C ALA A 78 19.02 -10.40 -18.93
N ASP A 79 18.48 -11.39 -18.22
CA ASP A 79 19.05 -11.99 -17.00
C ASP A 79 19.65 -10.94 -16.05
N MET A 80 18.82 -9.99 -15.64
CA MET A 80 19.28 -8.85 -14.86
C MET A 80 19.84 -9.31 -13.51
N SER A 81 21.13 -9.06 -13.29
CA SER A 81 21.79 -9.46 -12.05
C SER A 81 21.20 -8.75 -10.84
N ALA A 82 21.15 -9.43 -9.69
CA ALA A 82 20.69 -8.82 -8.43
C ALA A 82 21.51 -7.58 -8.04
N SER A 83 22.80 -7.54 -8.38
CA SER A 83 23.66 -6.37 -8.16
C SER A 83 23.27 -5.19 -9.04
N ASP A 84 22.91 -5.42 -10.31
CA ASP A 84 22.47 -4.34 -11.20
C ASP A 84 21.10 -3.82 -10.77
N ALA A 85 20.18 -4.70 -10.39
CA ALA A 85 18.88 -4.30 -9.85
C ALA A 85 19.04 -3.42 -8.59
N ALA A 86 19.93 -3.81 -7.68
CA ALA A 86 20.25 -3.00 -6.49
C ALA A 86 20.91 -1.66 -6.85
N ALA A 87 21.75 -1.62 -7.88
CA ALA A 87 22.34 -0.38 -8.37
C ALA A 87 21.29 0.56 -8.99
N ILE A 88 20.35 0.03 -9.78
CA ILE A 88 19.21 0.79 -10.33
C ILE A 88 18.37 1.39 -9.20
N ASP A 89 18.04 0.59 -8.18
CA ASP A 89 17.29 1.05 -7.02
C ASP A 89 18.02 2.15 -6.26
N ALA A 90 19.34 2.00 -6.07
CA ALA A 90 20.18 3.00 -5.42
C ALA A 90 20.19 4.33 -6.19
N ILE A 91 20.32 4.28 -7.52
CA ILE A 91 20.34 5.48 -8.38
C ILE A 91 19.02 6.25 -8.28
N VAL A 92 17.88 5.56 -8.42
CA VAL A 92 16.55 6.19 -8.37
C VAL A 92 16.22 6.71 -6.97
N GLU A 93 16.64 6.00 -5.91
CA GLU A 93 16.48 6.45 -4.52
C GLU A 93 17.49 7.54 -4.13
N ASN A 94 18.17 8.13 -5.11
CA ASN A 94 19.07 9.26 -4.94
C ASN A 94 20.25 8.96 -3.98
N ARG A 95 20.70 7.69 -3.97
CA ARG A 95 21.97 7.27 -3.36
C ARG A 95 23.08 7.64 -4.34
N SER A 96 24.25 8.09 -3.86
CA SER A 96 25.33 8.63 -4.70
C SER A 96 25.69 7.72 -5.89
N TRP A 97 25.64 8.27 -7.11
CA TRP A 97 26.01 7.60 -8.36
C TRP A 97 26.78 8.58 -9.28
N THR A 98 27.53 8.03 -10.23
CA THR A 98 28.23 8.80 -11.27
C THR A 98 27.55 8.67 -12.62
N ASP A 99 27.59 9.71 -13.45
CA ASP A 99 27.06 9.64 -14.83
C ASP A 99 27.60 8.44 -15.61
N ALA A 100 28.88 8.09 -15.41
CA ALA A 100 29.50 6.94 -16.06
C ALA A 100 28.84 5.61 -15.67
N GLU A 101 28.45 5.43 -14.39
CA GLU A 101 27.77 4.22 -13.92
C GLU A 101 26.37 4.11 -14.52
N ALA A 102 25.60 5.21 -14.53
CA ALA A 102 24.28 5.24 -15.13
C ALA A 102 24.33 4.98 -16.65
N VAL A 103 25.28 5.59 -17.38
CA VAL A 103 25.48 5.32 -18.81
C VAL A 103 25.82 3.85 -19.05
N ALA A 104 26.71 3.26 -18.25
CA ALA A 104 27.09 1.86 -18.38
C ALA A 104 25.88 0.92 -18.17
N LEU A 105 25.05 1.23 -17.17
CA LEU A 105 23.86 0.46 -16.82
C LEU A 105 22.79 0.53 -17.90
N VAL A 106 22.46 1.74 -18.38
CA VAL A 106 21.51 1.93 -19.49
C VAL A 106 22.00 1.23 -20.75
N LYS A 107 23.29 1.36 -21.08
CA LYS A 107 23.87 0.69 -22.25
C LYS A 107 23.83 -0.84 -22.14
N LYS A 108 24.05 -1.39 -20.93
CA LYS A 108 24.00 -2.84 -20.69
C LYS A 108 22.61 -3.42 -20.98
N TYR A 109 21.55 -2.64 -20.74
CA TYR A 109 20.16 -3.06 -20.86
C TYR A 109 19.39 -2.32 -21.97
N ASP A 110 20.10 -1.78 -22.97
CA ASP A 110 19.51 -0.96 -24.05
C ASP A 110 18.46 -1.72 -24.86
N GLU A 111 18.72 -2.98 -25.19
CA GLU A 111 17.80 -3.79 -25.99
C GLU A 111 16.50 -4.16 -25.22
N PRO A 112 16.57 -4.70 -23.99
CA PRO A 112 15.37 -4.88 -23.17
C PRO A 112 14.61 -3.57 -22.91
N LEU A 113 15.32 -2.46 -22.70
CA LEU A 113 14.71 -1.15 -22.52
C LEU A 113 14.01 -0.66 -23.80
N ARG A 114 14.60 -0.91 -24.98
CA ARG A 114 13.95 -0.64 -26.27
C ARG A 114 12.65 -1.43 -26.42
N ILE A 115 12.64 -2.72 -26.09
CA ILE A 115 11.43 -3.56 -26.15
C ILE A 115 10.39 -3.10 -25.12
N PHE A 116 10.84 -2.72 -23.92
CA PHE A 116 9.99 -2.10 -22.91
C PHE A 116 9.31 -0.84 -23.45
N ARG A 117 10.06 0.07 -24.08
CA ARG A 117 9.52 1.27 -24.73
C ARG A 117 8.53 0.94 -25.85
N GLU A 118 8.86 0.02 -26.75
CA GLU A 118 7.98 -0.37 -27.86
C GLU A 118 6.68 -1.03 -27.37
N SER A 119 6.70 -1.66 -26.20
CA SER A 119 5.51 -2.21 -25.56
C SER A 119 4.49 -1.13 -25.17
N ALA A 120 4.91 0.14 -25.12
CA ALA A 120 4.00 1.27 -24.95
C ALA A 120 3.04 1.46 -26.13
N ASP A 121 3.35 0.91 -27.30
CA ASP A 121 2.50 1.02 -28.51
C ASP A 121 1.59 -0.19 -28.72
N ALA A 122 1.81 -1.30 -28.00
CA ALA A 122 0.94 -2.48 -28.07
C ALA A 122 -0.49 -2.16 -27.60
N VAL A 123 -1.53 -2.76 -28.18
CA VAL A 123 -2.93 -2.48 -27.78
C VAL A 123 -3.15 -2.82 -26.30
N ALA A 124 -2.59 -3.94 -25.84
CA ALA A 124 -2.64 -4.34 -24.44
C ALA A 124 -1.38 -5.13 -24.02
N LEU A 125 -1.17 -5.25 -22.70
CA LEU A 125 -0.14 -6.08 -22.10
C LEU A 125 -0.80 -7.11 -21.18
N VAL A 126 -1.41 -8.13 -21.79
CA VAL A 126 -2.12 -9.20 -21.07
C VAL A 126 -1.26 -10.43 -21.03
N ASN A 127 -0.99 -10.96 -19.83
CA ASN A 127 -0.25 -12.21 -19.74
C ASN A 127 -1.08 -13.35 -20.40
N PRO A 128 -0.55 -14.07 -21.41
CA PRO A 128 -1.27 -15.09 -22.17
C PRO A 128 -1.88 -16.18 -21.30
N ILE A 129 -1.25 -16.47 -20.17
CA ILE A 129 -1.76 -17.40 -19.16
C ILE A 129 -3.20 -17.01 -18.76
N TYR A 130 -3.52 -15.73 -18.70
CA TYR A 130 -4.81 -15.25 -18.24
C TYR A 130 -5.70 -14.68 -19.37
N ALA A 131 -5.33 -14.89 -20.63
CA ALA A 131 -6.10 -14.39 -21.77
C ALA A 131 -7.46 -15.11 -21.94
N THR A 132 -7.57 -16.36 -21.46
CA THR A 132 -8.82 -17.14 -21.48
C THR A 132 -9.04 -17.86 -20.15
N GLU A 133 -10.29 -18.25 -19.88
CA GLU A 133 -10.62 -19.05 -18.69
C GLU A 133 -9.87 -20.40 -18.69
N ALA A 134 -9.79 -21.05 -19.85
CA ALA A 134 -9.10 -22.32 -20.04
C ALA A 134 -7.58 -22.20 -19.86
N SER A 135 -6.95 -21.13 -20.37
CA SER A 135 -5.51 -20.90 -20.17
C SER A 135 -5.19 -20.60 -18.70
N ALA A 136 -6.07 -19.87 -18.00
CA ALA A 136 -5.89 -19.59 -16.58
C ALA A 136 -6.00 -20.86 -15.75
N GLU A 137 -6.99 -21.70 -16.05
CA GLU A 137 -7.14 -23.01 -15.40
C GLU A 137 -5.95 -23.93 -15.68
N ALA A 138 -5.48 -23.99 -16.93
CA ALA A 138 -4.32 -24.78 -17.32
C ALA A 138 -3.03 -24.32 -16.61
N ALA A 139 -2.82 -23.00 -16.48
CA ALA A 139 -1.66 -22.47 -15.79
C ALA A 139 -1.73 -22.66 -14.27
N VAL A 140 -2.91 -22.53 -13.66
CA VAL A 140 -3.11 -22.87 -12.25
C VAL A 140 -2.84 -24.35 -12.01
N LYS A 141 -3.36 -25.25 -12.87
CA LYS A 141 -3.07 -26.70 -12.79
C LYS A 141 -1.58 -26.99 -12.99
N ALA A 142 -0.94 -26.36 -13.97
CA ALA A 142 0.49 -26.50 -14.23
C ALA A 142 1.32 -25.98 -13.04
N TRP A 143 0.94 -24.85 -12.44
CA TRP A 143 1.55 -24.29 -11.25
C TRP A 143 1.41 -25.26 -10.07
N LEU A 144 0.19 -25.67 -9.73
CA LEU A 144 -0.11 -26.65 -8.67
C LEU A 144 0.66 -27.96 -8.86
N SER A 145 0.86 -28.40 -10.11
CA SER A 145 1.59 -29.63 -10.43
C SER A 145 3.12 -29.51 -10.30
N LYS A 146 3.67 -28.30 -10.46
CA LYS A 146 5.12 -28.03 -10.34
C LYS A 146 5.52 -27.69 -8.93
N THR A 147 4.60 -27.13 -8.14
CA THR A 147 4.78 -26.94 -6.71
C THR A 147 4.44 -28.25 -5.99
N ASN A 148 5.41 -29.16 -5.85
CA ASN A 148 5.49 -29.84 -4.57
C ASN A 148 5.56 -28.71 -3.53
N PHE A 149 4.67 -28.68 -2.55
CA PHE A 149 4.49 -27.60 -1.57
C PHE A 149 5.74 -27.26 -0.71
N GLY A 150 6.95 -27.67 -1.12
CA GLY A 150 8.22 -27.56 -0.40
C GLY A 150 9.37 -26.81 -1.09
N ASP A 151 9.21 -26.21 -2.29
CA ASP A 151 10.17 -25.18 -2.75
C ASP A 151 9.54 -23.78 -2.70
N PRO A 152 9.79 -23.01 -1.62
CA PRO A 152 9.17 -21.72 -1.35
C PRO A 152 9.81 -20.54 -2.11
N SER A 153 10.73 -20.77 -3.06
CA SER A 153 11.63 -19.70 -3.49
C SER A 153 11.15 -18.80 -4.64
N LEU A 154 10.13 -19.10 -5.44
CA LEU A 154 9.70 -18.17 -6.50
C LEU A 154 8.19 -18.23 -6.85
N PRO A 155 7.38 -17.26 -6.40
CA PRO A 155 6.15 -16.92 -7.10
C PRO A 155 6.57 -16.32 -8.45
N TYR A 156 6.28 -17.00 -9.55
CA TYR A 156 6.55 -16.54 -10.93
C TYR A 156 6.06 -15.09 -11.17
N ASN A 157 5.03 -14.66 -10.45
CA ASN A 157 4.53 -13.28 -10.50
C ASN A 157 5.44 -12.26 -9.79
N ASP A 158 6.12 -12.63 -8.70
CA ASP A 158 7.00 -11.73 -7.94
C ASP A 158 8.27 -11.39 -8.72
N PHE A 159 8.84 -12.38 -9.42
CA PHE A 159 9.99 -12.18 -10.31
C PHE A 159 9.66 -11.15 -11.42
N LEU A 160 8.49 -11.30 -12.03
CA LEU A 160 8.05 -10.38 -13.08
C LEU A 160 7.77 -8.99 -12.53
N HIS A 161 7.12 -8.89 -11.37
CA HIS A 161 6.84 -7.59 -10.74
C HIS A 161 8.12 -6.83 -10.40
N ALA A 162 9.09 -7.51 -9.79
CA ALA A 162 10.40 -6.94 -9.52
C ALA A 162 11.05 -6.45 -10.82
N SER A 163 11.05 -7.29 -11.86
CA SER A 163 11.63 -6.95 -13.16
C SER A 163 10.98 -5.71 -13.78
N PHE A 164 9.65 -5.61 -13.83
CA PHE A 164 8.97 -4.45 -14.42
C PHE A 164 9.24 -3.14 -13.67
N ARG A 165 9.30 -3.21 -12.33
CA ARG A 165 9.71 -2.05 -11.52
C ARG A 165 11.14 -1.65 -11.85
N THR A 166 12.05 -2.60 -11.95
CA THR A 166 13.45 -2.32 -12.29
C THR A 166 13.60 -1.73 -13.69
N TYR A 167 12.84 -2.19 -14.69
CA TYR A 167 12.83 -1.58 -16.02
C TYR A 167 12.20 -0.18 -16.05
N THR A 168 11.17 0.05 -15.23
CA THR A 168 10.61 1.39 -15.05
C THR A 168 11.65 2.35 -14.49
N ARG A 169 12.38 1.91 -13.46
CA ARG A 169 13.49 2.67 -12.86
C ARG A 169 14.65 2.87 -13.83
N LEU A 170 14.97 1.86 -14.63
CA LEU A 170 15.97 1.98 -15.69
C LEU A 170 15.55 3.01 -16.76
N ALA A 171 14.27 3.08 -17.13
CA ALA A 171 13.74 4.11 -18.01
C ALA A 171 13.87 5.51 -17.42
N ILE A 172 13.68 5.67 -16.10
CA ILE A 172 13.94 6.93 -15.38
C ILE A 172 15.42 7.33 -15.52
N ILE A 173 16.35 6.39 -15.28
CA ILE A 173 17.79 6.63 -15.42
C ILE A 173 18.14 7.01 -16.87
N ALA A 174 17.60 6.28 -17.85
CA ALA A 174 17.80 6.56 -19.27
C ALA A 174 17.30 7.96 -19.63
N ALA A 175 16.14 8.37 -19.12
CA ALA A 175 15.60 9.71 -19.34
C ALA A 175 16.49 10.82 -18.77
N GLU A 176 17.01 10.64 -17.55
CA GLU A 176 17.98 11.56 -16.94
C GLU A 176 19.26 11.65 -17.78
N GLN A 177 19.76 10.53 -18.30
CA GLN A 177 20.94 10.52 -19.19
C GLN A 177 20.69 11.26 -20.51
N GLN A 178 19.51 11.09 -21.13
CA GLN A 178 19.14 11.86 -22.31
C GLN A 178 19.10 13.37 -21.98
N ALA A 179 18.58 13.73 -20.82
CA ALA A 179 18.52 15.11 -20.36
C ALA A 179 19.91 15.72 -20.14
N HIS A 180 20.83 15.00 -19.49
CA HIS A 180 22.23 15.42 -19.33
C HIS A 180 22.94 15.60 -20.68
N ALA A 181 22.56 14.82 -21.70
CA ALA A 181 23.04 14.97 -23.06
C ALA A 181 22.33 16.09 -23.87
N GLY A 182 21.49 16.91 -23.23
CA GLY A 182 20.71 17.98 -23.88
C GLY A 182 19.52 17.49 -24.71
N LYS A 183 19.16 16.20 -24.62
CA LYS A 183 18.06 15.54 -25.34
C LYS A 183 16.83 15.35 -24.45
N VAL A 184 16.42 16.41 -23.74
CA VAL A 184 15.30 16.35 -22.79
C VAL A 184 14.05 15.75 -23.42
N ARG A 185 13.66 16.20 -24.62
CA ARG A 185 12.46 15.70 -25.31
C ARG A 185 12.48 14.17 -25.44
N SER A 186 13.63 13.59 -25.77
CA SER A 186 13.79 12.13 -25.83
C SER A 186 13.64 11.49 -24.46
N GLY A 187 14.17 12.10 -23.39
CA GLY A 187 14.00 11.61 -22.02
C GLY A 187 12.54 11.67 -21.55
N LEU A 188 11.81 12.73 -21.87
CA LEU A 188 10.39 12.85 -21.52
C LEU A 188 9.52 11.82 -22.27
N LEU A 189 9.85 11.53 -23.54
CA LEU A 189 9.19 10.46 -24.30
C LEU A 189 9.49 9.07 -23.74
N GLU A 190 10.71 8.84 -23.26
CA GLU A 190 11.10 7.60 -22.58
C GLU A 190 10.24 7.37 -21.33
N LEU A 191 10.10 8.40 -20.49
CA LEU A 191 9.25 8.34 -19.31
C LEU A 191 7.77 8.17 -19.65
N ALA A 192 7.26 8.87 -20.66
CA ALA A 192 5.86 8.71 -21.08
C ALA A 192 5.58 7.28 -21.56
N ALA A 193 6.49 6.68 -22.32
CA ALA A 193 6.40 5.27 -22.71
C ALA A 193 6.39 4.35 -21.48
N ALA A 194 7.25 4.59 -20.49
CA ALA A 194 7.28 3.82 -19.25
C ALA A 194 5.97 3.94 -18.44
N ALA A 195 5.39 5.14 -18.35
CA ALA A 195 4.09 5.34 -17.70
C ALA A 195 2.99 4.53 -18.40
N ARG A 196 2.96 4.57 -19.74
CA ARG A 196 1.98 3.85 -20.56
C ARG A 196 2.11 2.33 -20.50
N VAL A 197 3.34 1.81 -20.42
CA VAL A 197 3.58 0.39 -20.17
C VAL A 197 3.01 -0.01 -18.82
N ASN A 198 3.27 0.78 -17.76
CA ASN A 198 2.74 0.47 -16.43
C ASN A 198 1.20 0.59 -16.36
N GLU A 199 0.59 1.54 -17.07
CA GLU A 199 -0.87 1.64 -17.22
C GLU A 199 -1.43 0.39 -17.91
N LYS A 200 -0.83 -0.04 -19.02
CA LYS A 200 -1.25 -1.25 -19.74
C LYS A 200 -1.04 -2.52 -18.93
N LEU A 201 0.02 -2.58 -18.13
CA LEU A 201 0.21 -3.66 -17.17
C LEU A 201 -0.83 -3.59 -16.06
N ALA A 202 -1.21 -2.42 -15.56
CA ALA A 202 -2.27 -2.27 -14.56
C ALA A 202 -3.61 -2.77 -15.12
N ASN A 203 -3.95 -2.37 -16.36
CA ASN A 203 -5.17 -2.78 -17.06
C ASN A 203 -5.17 -4.26 -17.47
N GLY A 204 -4.00 -4.80 -17.82
CA GLY A 204 -3.85 -6.19 -18.26
C GLY A 204 -3.67 -7.20 -17.11
N ARG A 205 -3.47 -6.73 -15.88
CA ARG A 205 -3.22 -7.60 -14.72
C ARG A 205 -4.50 -7.94 -13.98
N GLN A 206 -4.53 -9.21 -13.55
CA GLN A 206 -5.69 -9.78 -12.88
C GLN A 206 -5.44 -10.04 -11.38
N ASN A 207 -4.36 -9.52 -10.79
CA ASN A 207 -4.11 -9.63 -9.35
C ASN A 207 -3.87 -8.26 -8.70
N LEU A 208 -4.35 -8.14 -7.47
CA LEU A 208 -4.39 -6.88 -6.73
C LEU A 208 -3.00 -6.31 -6.40
N ILE A 209 -2.06 -7.18 -6.02
CA ILE A 209 -0.68 -6.80 -5.70
C ILE A 209 -0.01 -6.17 -6.93
N GLY A 210 -0.17 -6.80 -8.09
CA GLY A 210 0.34 -6.33 -9.35
C GLY A 210 -0.22 -4.97 -9.72
N LEU A 211 -1.51 -4.74 -9.47
CA LEU A 211 -2.16 -3.45 -9.65
C LEU A 211 -1.52 -2.36 -8.76
N MET A 212 -1.43 -2.59 -7.45
CA MET A 212 -0.86 -1.60 -6.53
C MET A 212 0.60 -1.27 -6.86
N LEU A 213 1.40 -2.27 -7.23
CA LEU A 213 2.78 -2.08 -7.67
C LEU A 213 2.84 -1.25 -8.96
N THR A 214 2.00 -1.53 -9.95
CA THR A 214 1.95 -0.73 -11.19
C THR A 214 1.52 0.71 -10.92
N MET A 215 0.57 0.95 -10.01
CA MET A 215 0.15 2.31 -9.65
C MET A 215 1.29 3.10 -9.00
N LYS A 216 2.05 2.46 -8.11
CA LYS A 216 3.26 3.04 -7.52
C LYS A 216 4.30 3.37 -8.59
N ASN A 217 4.52 2.46 -9.54
CA ASN A 217 5.46 2.70 -10.64
C ASN A 217 5.04 3.90 -11.51
N ILE A 218 3.74 4.04 -11.82
CA ILE A 218 3.22 5.18 -12.58
C ILE A 218 3.47 6.48 -11.78
N GLN A 219 3.23 6.49 -10.48
CA GLN A 219 3.56 7.63 -9.63
C GLN A 219 5.05 8.00 -9.69
N GLU A 220 5.96 7.03 -9.50
CA GLU A 220 7.42 7.25 -9.60
C GLU A 220 7.79 7.88 -10.97
N VAL A 221 7.17 7.41 -12.06
CA VAL A 221 7.40 7.96 -13.41
C VAL A 221 6.84 9.37 -13.56
N LEU A 222 5.63 9.66 -13.08
CA LEU A 222 5.02 11.00 -13.16
C LEU A 222 5.84 12.04 -12.38
N GLU A 223 6.36 11.67 -11.21
CA GLU A 223 7.28 12.51 -10.44
C GLU A 223 8.58 12.78 -11.22
N ALA A 224 9.17 11.76 -11.85
CA ALA A 224 10.33 11.92 -12.71
C ALA A 224 10.04 12.82 -13.92
N ILE A 225 8.85 12.70 -14.53
CA ILE A 225 8.39 13.55 -15.63
C ILE A 225 8.35 15.01 -15.16
N ILE A 226 7.69 15.32 -14.04
CA ILE A 226 7.62 16.69 -13.49
C ILE A 226 9.02 17.27 -13.23
N ASN A 227 9.88 16.50 -12.56
CA ASN A 227 11.24 16.93 -12.22
C ASN A 227 12.08 17.21 -13.46
N LEU A 228 11.95 16.37 -14.49
CA LEU A 228 12.68 16.53 -15.73
C LEU A 228 12.15 17.72 -16.55
N GLY A 229 10.83 17.86 -16.66
CA GLY A 229 10.19 18.96 -17.37
C GLY A 229 10.57 20.32 -16.80
N ALA A 230 10.60 20.44 -15.48
CA ALA A 230 10.91 21.69 -14.81
C ALA A 230 12.39 22.12 -14.91
N ARG A 231 13.32 21.19 -15.23
CA ARG A 231 14.73 21.50 -15.54
C ARG A 231 14.94 21.94 -16.99
N SER A 232 13.89 21.93 -17.80
CA SER A 232 14.01 21.93 -19.26
C SER A 232 13.31 23.11 -19.89
N THR A 233 13.62 23.36 -21.17
CA THR A 233 12.82 24.27 -22.00
C THR A 233 11.76 23.47 -22.74
N LEU A 234 10.48 23.81 -22.53
CA LEU A 234 9.37 23.10 -23.14
C LEU A 234 8.60 24.01 -24.08
N THR A 235 8.35 23.55 -25.30
CA THR A 235 7.47 24.23 -26.25
C THR A 235 6.02 23.74 -26.12
N ALA A 236 5.06 24.49 -26.67
CA ALA A 236 3.68 24.03 -26.76
C ALA A 236 3.56 22.68 -27.50
N ASP A 237 4.35 22.49 -28.56
CA ASP A 237 4.38 21.24 -29.32
C ASP A 237 4.90 20.06 -28.46
N ASP A 238 5.90 20.30 -27.61
CA ASP A 238 6.40 19.28 -26.68
C ASP A 238 5.33 18.89 -25.66
N VAL A 239 4.59 19.87 -25.13
CA VAL A 239 3.49 19.63 -24.19
C VAL A 239 2.37 18.82 -24.85
N GLN A 240 1.95 19.18 -26.05
CA GLN A 240 0.91 18.45 -26.77
C GLN A 240 1.35 17.02 -27.11
N LEU A 241 2.61 16.83 -27.49
CA LEU A 241 3.17 15.51 -27.73
C LEU A 241 3.18 14.66 -26.46
N LEU A 242 3.61 15.23 -25.33
CA LEU A 242 3.67 14.53 -24.05
C LEU A 242 2.28 14.21 -23.51
N THR A 243 1.34 15.14 -23.64
CA THR A 243 -0.06 14.92 -23.25
C THR A 243 -0.67 13.73 -23.99
N LYS A 244 -0.33 13.54 -25.27
CA LYS A 244 -0.76 12.38 -26.06
C LYS A 244 -0.04 11.08 -25.68
N ALA A 245 1.16 11.18 -25.12
CA ALA A 245 1.99 10.03 -24.75
C ALA A 245 1.75 9.56 -23.31
N LEU A 246 1.25 10.44 -22.43
CA LEU A 246 0.89 10.12 -21.06
C LEU A 246 -0.30 9.15 -20.99
N PRO A 247 -0.45 8.41 -19.87
CA PRO A 247 -1.57 7.52 -19.65
C PRO A 247 -2.91 8.23 -19.85
N THR A 248 -3.83 7.56 -20.52
CA THR A 248 -5.21 8.03 -20.61
C THR A 248 -5.88 7.70 -19.28
N ASN A 249 -6.73 8.58 -18.73
CA ASN A 249 -7.41 8.33 -17.45
C ASN A 249 -8.32 7.08 -17.43
N ASP A 250 -8.31 6.23 -18.47
CA ASP A 250 -9.13 5.03 -18.66
C ASP A 250 -8.52 3.79 -17.96
N LEU A 251 -8.23 3.93 -16.66
CA LEU A 251 -7.92 2.80 -15.78
C LEU A 251 -9.21 2.02 -15.50
N ARG A 252 -9.63 1.18 -16.46
CA ARG A 252 -10.77 0.26 -16.33
C ARG A 252 -10.41 -0.92 -15.43
N LEU A 253 -10.15 -0.62 -14.16
CA LEU A 253 -9.69 -1.58 -13.15
C LEU A 253 -10.79 -2.51 -12.62
N GLY A 254 -12.06 -2.25 -12.97
CA GLY A 254 -13.21 -2.81 -12.26
C GLY A 254 -13.51 -4.29 -12.50
N THR A 255 -13.34 -4.82 -13.72
CA THR A 255 -14.02 -6.09 -14.07
C THR A 255 -13.13 -7.32 -14.01
N ILE A 256 -11.85 -7.22 -14.38
CA ILE A 256 -10.98 -8.40 -14.55
C ILE A 256 -10.27 -8.81 -13.25
N ALA A 257 -9.73 -7.86 -12.48
CA ALA A 257 -9.08 -8.14 -11.20
C ALA A 257 -10.07 -8.69 -10.15
N ALA A 258 -11.31 -8.26 -10.26
CA ALA A 258 -12.48 -8.66 -9.51
C ALA A 258 -12.76 -10.17 -9.54
N TYR A 259 -12.97 -10.69 -10.74
CA TYR A 259 -13.33 -12.08 -10.99
C TYR A 259 -12.25 -13.06 -10.52
N GLN A 260 -10.97 -12.69 -10.62
CA GLN A 260 -9.88 -13.54 -10.18
C GLN A 260 -9.63 -13.50 -8.67
N LEU A 261 -9.85 -12.36 -7.99
CA LEU A 261 -9.81 -12.32 -6.52
C LEU A 261 -10.86 -13.28 -5.96
N GLU A 262 -12.07 -13.23 -6.53
CA GLU A 262 -13.17 -14.13 -6.22
C GLU A 262 -12.78 -15.61 -6.45
N ARG A 263 -12.14 -15.92 -7.58
CA ARG A 263 -11.73 -17.28 -7.94
C ARG A 263 -10.55 -17.80 -7.11
N VAL A 264 -9.54 -16.96 -6.80
CA VAL A 264 -8.39 -17.30 -5.95
C VAL A 264 -8.83 -17.53 -4.51
N VAL A 265 -9.71 -16.68 -3.98
CA VAL A 265 -10.35 -16.88 -2.66
C VAL A 265 -11.19 -18.16 -2.68
N GLY A 266 -11.96 -18.40 -3.74
CA GLY A 266 -12.73 -19.62 -3.93
C GLY A 266 -11.87 -20.90 -3.95
N MET A 267 -10.76 -20.90 -4.69
CA MET A 267 -9.87 -22.04 -4.85
C MET A 267 -8.97 -22.29 -3.64
N ALA A 268 -8.46 -21.23 -2.99
CA ALA A 268 -7.63 -21.37 -1.79
C ALA A 268 -8.42 -21.79 -0.55
N MET A 269 -9.74 -21.63 -0.57
CA MET A 269 -10.64 -22.10 0.49
C MET A 269 -11.30 -23.45 0.17
N LEU A 270 -10.98 -24.10 -0.95
CA LEU A 270 -11.31 -25.51 -1.12
C LEU A 270 -10.50 -26.31 -0.08
N PRO A 271 -11.12 -27.16 0.75
CA PRO A 271 -10.35 -27.98 1.67
C PRO A 271 -9.44 -28.89 0.84
N SER A 272 -8.13 -28.72 0.97
CA SER A 272 -7.12 -29.62 0.41
C SER A 272 -7.15 -31.03 1.04
N SER A 273 -8.16 -31.34 1.87
CA SER A 273 -8.23 -32.54 2.68
C SER A 273 -9.39 -33.48 2.36
N LEU A 274 -10.10 -33.35 1.24
CA LEU A 274 -11.20 -34.31 0.98
C LEU A 274 -10.74 -35.78 0.85
N PRO A 275 -9.54 -36.11 0.32
CA PRO A 275 -9.04 -37.48 0.41
C PRO A 275 -8.49 -37.84 1.80
N ALA A 276 -7.78 -36.93 2.48
CA ALA A 276 -7.10 -37.22 3.75
C ALA A 276 -8.06 -37.28 4.97
N LEU A 277 -9.15 -36.50 4.96
CA LEU A 277 -10.14 -36.52 6.04
C LEU A 277 -11.11 -37.71 5.95
N LEU A 278 -11.15 -38.40 4.80
CA LEU A 278 -11.92 -39.64 4.63
C LEU A 278 -11.10 -40.89 4.98
N GLU A 279 -9.77 -40.84 4.90
CA GLU A 279 -8.90 -41.93 5.40
C GLU A 279 -8.78 -41.94 6.93
N ASP A 280 -8.76 -40.78 7.59
CA ASP A 280 -8.74 -40.71 9.07
C ASP A 280 -10.09 -40.99 9.75
N LEU A 281 -11.19 -41.07 8.98
CA LEU A 281 -12.52 -41.46 9.48
C LEU A 281 -12.84 -42.94 9.26
N TYR A 282 -11.89 -43.73 8.76
CA TYR A 282 -12.09 -45.16 8.47
C TYR A 282 -11.05 -46.05 9.16
N ILE A 283 -10.92 -45.93 10.49
CA ILE A 283 -10.35 -47.01 11.32
C ILE A 283 -11.21 -47.24 12.58
N GLY A 284 -11.92 -48.36 12.58
CA GLY A 284 -11.97 -49.27 13.72
C GLY A 284 -13.11 -49.12 14.73
N ALA A 285 -14.26 -49.75 14.47
CA ALA A 285 -15.08 -50.31 15.54
C ALA A 285 -15.67 -51.66 15.10
N GLU A 286 -15.11 -52.75 15.61
CA GLU A 286 -15.77 -54.06 15.62
C GLU A 286 -16.97 -54.05 16.59
N PRO A 287 -17.97 -54.92 16.38
CA PRO A 287 -19.27 -54.84 17.04
C PRO A 287 -19.30 -55.66 18.33
N SER A 288 -19.46 -55.04 19.51
CA SER A 288 -19.86 -55.80 20.70
C SER A 288 -20.45 -55.04 21.90
N TRP A 289 -20.95 -53.80 21.82
CA TRP A 289 -21.55 -53.19 23.03
C TRP A 289 -22.83 -52.39 22.75
N ILE A 290 -23.87 -53.11 22.32
CA ILE A 290 -25.25 -52.79 22.67
C ILE A 290 -25.69 -53.88 23.63
N ASP A 291 -25.73 -53.55 24.93
CA ASP A 291 -26.73 -54.00 25.91
C ASP A 291 -26.22 -53.74 27.33
N ALA A 292 -26.64 -52.61 27.91
CA ALA A 292 -27.09 -52.50 29.31
C ALA A 292 -27.23 -51.02 29.71
N LEU A 293 -28.28 -50.76 30.50
CA LEU A 293 -28.53 -49.56 31.30
C LEU A 293 -29.22 -48.38 30.61
N THR A 294 -30.49 -48.63 30.26
CA THR A 294 -31.58 -47.75 30.73
C THR A 294 -32.10 -48.28 32.07
N ILE A 295 -32.73 -47.41 32.88
CA ILE A 295 -33.22 -47.53 34.28
C ILE A 295 -32.19 -46.91 35.25
N GLY A 296 -32.42 -45.81 35.96
CA GLY A 296 -33.61 -45.04 36.30
C GLY A 296 -33.38 -44.43 37.69
N PHE A 297 -33.85 -43.19 37.90
CA PHE A 297 -34.15 -42.48 39.15
C PHE A 297 -33.53 -41.07 39.27
N GLY A 298 -34.41 -40.06 39.35
CA GLY A 298 -34.26 -38.91 40.26
C GLY A 298 -33.95 -37.53 39.66
N ALA A 299 -34.97 -36.76 39.30
CA ALA A 299 -34.94 -35.28 39.40
C ALA A 299 -35.21 -34.85 40.86
N PRO A 300 -35.24 -33.56 41.27
CA PRO A 300 -34.77 -32.26 40.69
C PRO A 300 -33.75 -31.52 41.63
N TRP A 301 -33.12 -30.38 41.33
CA TRP A 301 -33.54 -28.98 41.60
C TRP A 301 -32.42 -27.98 41.15
N TYR A 302 -32.84 -26.84 40.57
CA TYR A 302 -32.18 -25.55 40.31
C TYR A 302 -30.87 -25.43 39.48
N ALA A 303 -30.98 -24.94 38.23
CA ALA A 303 -30.61 -23.56 37.87
C ALA A 303 -30.86 -23.27 36.36
N PHE A 304 -31.89 -22.46 36.07
CA PHE A 304 -31.87 -21.48 34.96
C PHE A 304 -31.35 -20.13 35.55
N PRO A 305 -30.84 -19.15 34.77
CA PRO A 305 -30.72 -19.08 33.32
C PRO A 305 -29.31 -18.66 32.81
N VAL A 306 -28.89 -19.17 31.65
CA VAL A 306 -27.89 -18.46 30.82
C VAL A 306 -28.62 -17.42 29.98
N GLN A 307 -29.02 -16.35 30.64
CA GLN A 307 -29.26 -15.04 30.05
C GLN A 307 -28.65 -14.01 31.00
N ALA A 308 -27.38 -13.67 30.78
CA ALA A 308 -26.81 -12.38 31.14
C ALA A 308 -25.41 -12.24 30.53
N ALA A 309 -25.22 -11.12 29.85
CA ALA A 309 -23.97 -10.40 29.61
C ALA A 309 -22.94 -11.08 28.68
N ALA A 310 -22.64 -10.62 27.46
CA ALA A 310 -22.81 -9.27 26.92
C ALA A 310 -22.39 -8.18 27.93
N HIS A 311 -21.20 -8.33 28.51
CA HIS A 311 -20.24 -7.24 28.75
C HIS A 311 -19.01 -7.78 29.49
N LEU A 312 -17.83 -7.51 28.93
CA LEU A 312 -16.48 -7.66 29.52
C LEU A 312 -16.02 -9.13 29.66
N THR A 313 -15.42 -9.72 28.63
CA THR A 313 -14.01 -9.50 28.25
C THR A 313 -13.84 -9.36 26.74
N GLY A 314 -12.94 -8.48 26.30
CA GLY A 314 -12.70 -8.11 24.89
C GLY A 314 -12.00 -9.17 24.04
N GLN A 315 -12.58 -10.37 23.94
CA GLN A 315 -12.14 -11.42 23.01
C GLN A 315 -13.37 -12.09 22.39
N THR A 316 -13.71 -11.68 21.18
CA THR A 316 -14.67 -12.39 20.33
C THR A 316 -13.94 -13.51 19.59
N ASP A 317 -14.10 -14.74 20.07
CA ASP A 317 -13.57 -15.95 19.44
C ASP A 317 -14.39 -16.30 18.18
N MET A 318 -13.74 -16.43 17.02
CA MET A 318 -14.39 -16.92 15.80
C MET A 318 -14.05 -18.39 15.53
N LEU A 319 -15.07 -19.24 15.52
CA LEU A 319 -15.00 -20.59 14.98
C LEU A 319 -14.86 -20.49 13.44
N TYR A 320 -13.84 -21.12 12.83
CA TYR A 320 -13.76 -21.23 11.37
C TYR A 320 -14.92 -22.09 10.88
N LEU A 321 -15.94 -21.43 10.31
CA LEU A 321 -17.07 -22.07 9.65
C LEU A 321 -16.86 -21.92 8.14
N PRO A 322 -16.33 -22.96 7.45
CA PRO A 322 -15.82 -22.83 6.08
C PRO A 322 -16.82 -22.21 5.10
N LYS A 323 -18.11 -22.49 5.28
CA LYS A 323 -19.17 -21.92 4.44
C LYS A 323 -19.42 -20.43 4.73
N GLN A 324 -19.39 -20.02 6.00
CA GLN A 324 -19.61 -18.63 6.40
C GLN A 324 -18.39 -17.76 6.08
N THR A 325 -17.17 -18.26 6.34
CA THR A 325 -15.93 -17.56 5.98
C THR A 325 -15.82 -17.36 4.47
N LYS A 326 -16.19 -18.38 3.66
CA LYS A 326 -16.30 -18.22 2.20
C LYS A 326 -17.28 -17.11 1.85
N ARG A 327 -18.53 -17.19 2.35
CA ARG A 327 -19.57 -16.19 2.06
C ARG A 327 -19.12 -14.76 2.38
N LEU A 328 -18.49 -14.56 3.53
CA LEU A 328 -17.97 -13.24 3.94
C LEU A 328 -16.84 -12.76 3.03
N ALA A 329 -15.90 -13.64 2.65
CA ALA A 329 -14.82 -13.28 1.73
C ALA A 329 -15.34 -12.94 0.31
N PHE A 330 -16.32 -13.71 -0.19
CA PHE A 330 -17.02 -13.42 -1.45
C PHE A 330 -17.76 -12.08 -1.40
N ALA A 331 -18.50 -11.81 -0.32
CA ALA A 331 -19.21 -10.55 -0.12
C ALA A 331 -18.23 -9.36 -0.09
N HIS A 332 -17.13 -9.48 0.65
CA HIS A 332 -16.10 -8.44 0.73
C HIS A 332 -15.40 -8.21 -0.62
N ALA A 333 -15.09 -9.26 -1.37
CA ALA A 333 -14.55 -9.15 -2.72
C ALA A 333 -15.53 -8.39 -3.63
N ARG A 334 -16.80 -8.82 -3.69
CA ARG A 334 -17.85 -8.16 -4.50
C ARG A 334 -18.04 -6.69 -4.14
N ASP A 335 -18.04 -6.37 -2.86
CA ASP A 335 -18.14 -4.99 -2.37
C ASP A 335 -16.92 -4.15 -2.78
N THR A 336 -15.72 -4.70 -2.66
CA THR A 336 -14.48 -4.07 -3.17
C THR A 336 -14.55 -3.81 -4.67
N ILE A 337 -15.03 -4.78 -5.44
CA ILE A 337 -15.19 -4.69 -6.90
C ILE A 337 -16.19 -3.60 -7.27
N TRP A 338 -17.33 -3.59 -6.60
CA TRP A 338 -18.35 -2.58 -6.81
C TRP A 338 -17.81 -1.18 -6.50
N ARG A 339 -17.06 -1.02 -5.40
CA ARG A 339 -16.40 0.26 -5.07
C ARG A 339 -15.32 0.66 -6.07
N LEU A 340 -14.58 -0.29 -6.66
CA LEU A 340 -13.62 -0.02 -7.73
C LEU A 340 -14.29 0.38 -9.05
N ALA A 341 -15.52 -0.05 -9.30
CA ALA A 341 -16.25 0.27 -10.51
C ALA A 341 -16.92 1.66 -10.47
N LYS A 342 -17.12 2.23 -9.27
CA LYS A 342 -17.72 3.55 -9.08
C LYS A 342 -16.86 4.67 -9.62
N ASP A 343 -17.50 5.75 -10.04
CA ASP A 343 -16.80 6.98 -10.40
C ASP A 343 -16.17 7.64 -9.17
N CYS A 344 -15.16 8.48 -9.41
CA CYS A 344 -14.39 9.13 -8.34
C CYS A 344 -15.17 10.21 -7.59
N ASP A 345 -16.30 10.66 -8.14
CA ASP A 345 -17.18 11.70 -7.60
C ASP A 345 -18.33 11.14 -6.71
N ASP A 346 -18.43 9.82 -6.55
CA ASP A 346 -19.53 9.21 -5.77
C ASP A 346 -19.41 9.54 -4.27
N GLU A 347 -20.26 10.47 -3.80
CA GLU A 347 -20.33 10.93 -2.40
C GLU A 347 -20.50 9.79 -1.38
N SER A 348 -21.05 8.64 -1.78
CA SER A 348 -21.23 7.49 -0.88
C SER A 348 -19.91 6.90 -0.38
N LEU A 349 -18.83 7.01 -1.16
CA LEU A 349 -17.50 6.52 -0.78
C LEU A 349 -16.94 7.27 0.44
N ALA A 350 -17.22 8.57 0.55
CA ALA A 350 -16.74 9.41 1.65
C ALA A 350 -17.51 9.22 2.96
N VAL A 351 -18.73 8.67 2.89
CA VAL A 351 -19.62 8.42 4.03
C VAL A 351 -19.41 6.99 4.56
N GLU A 352 -19.30 5.99 3.70
CA GLU A 352 -19.08 4.58 4.08
C GLU A 352 -17.75 4.40 4.85
N ALA A 353 -16.65 4.98 4.37
CA ALA A 353 -15.34 4.90 5.03
C ALA A 353 -15.35 5.42 6.49
N ARG A 354 -16.19 6.42 6.81
CA ARG A 354 -16.31 6.98 8.17
C ARG A 354 -17.15 6.12 9.11
N THR A 355 -18.06 5.33 8.56
CA THR A 355 -19.04 4.58 9.35
C THR A 355 -18.45 3.25 9.83
N GLU A 356 -17.59 2.61 9.02
CA GLU A 356 -16.94 1.33 9.36
C GLU A 356 -15.71 1.48 10.27
N LEU A 357 -14.94 2.57 10.16
CA LEU A 357 -13.73 2.76 10.99
C LEU A 357 -14.01 3.06 12.47
N ASN A 358 -15.23 3.49 12.82
CA ASN A 358 -15.58 3.91 14.17
C ASN A 358 -16.22 2.83 15.04
N ASP A 359 -16.54 1.64 14.51
CA ASP A 359 -17.23 0.62 15.30
C ASP A 359 -16.30 -0.21 16.22
N GLY A 360 -14.97 -0.09 16.06
CA GLY A 360 -13.97 -0.74 16.91
C GLY A 360 -14.05 -2.28 16.96
N SER A 361 -14.89 -2.91 16.14
CA SER A 361 -15.31 -4.30 16.32
C SER A 361 -14.67 -5.26 15.31
N PHE A 362 -14.10 -4.77 14.21
CA PHE A 362 -13.43 -5.60 13.20
C PHE A 362 -11.90 -5.55 13.28
N GLN A 363 -11.32 -6.10 14.35
CA GLN A 363 -9.89 -6.44 14.37
C GLN A 363 -9.69 -7.90 13.96
N TRP A 364 -9.18 -8.14 12.75
CA TRP A 364 -8.76 -9.47 12.32
C TRP A 364 -7.54 -9.92 13.13
N ARG A 365 -7.75 -10.77 14.15
CA ARG A 365 -6.66 -11.54 14.78
C ARG A 365 -6.75 -12.99 14.33
N PRO A 366 -5.75 -13.52 13.60
CA PRO A 366 -5.78 -14.92 13.18
C PRO A 366 -5.65 -15.83 14.41
N LEU A 367 -6.62 -16.74 14.56
CA LEU A 367 -6.70 -17.70 15.69
C LEU A 367 -5.76 -18.91 15.52
N THR A 368 -5.12 -19.08 14.37
CA THR A 368 -4.19 -20.19 14.06
C THR A 368 -3.04 -19.72 13.15
N THR A 369 -2.00 -20.55 13.00
CA THR A 369 -0.95 -20.38 11.98
C THR A 369 -1.63 -20.12 10.64
N PRO A 370 -1.45 -18.94 10.02
CA PRO A 370 -2.21 -18.60 8.84
C PRO A 370 -1.89 -19.59 7.73
N ASN A 371 -2.92 -20.08 7.04
CA ASN A 371 -2.73 -20.82 5.78
C ASN A 371 -2.02 -19.91 4.76
N TYR A 372 -1.61 -20.45 3.61
CA TYR A 372 -0.85 -19.68 2.61
C TYR A 372 -1.50 -18.33 2.27
N THR A 373 -2.82 -18.30 2.10
CA THR A 373 -3.59 -17.07 1.83
C THR A 373 -3.56 -16.09 3.00
N GLY A 374 -3.75 -16.57 4.24
CA GLY A 374 -3.63 -15.74 5.43
C GLY A 374 -2.21 -15.18 5.61
N ARG A 375 -1.17 -15.96 5.27
CA ARG A 375 0.22 -15.49 5.30
C ARG A 375 0.51 -14.50 4.20
N MET A 376 0.01 -14.68 2.98
CA MET A 376 0.13 -13.67 1.92
C MET A 376 -0.53 -12.36 2.35
N ILE A 377 -1.75 -12.40 2.87
CA ILE A 377 -2.47 -11.20 3.33
C ILE A 377 -1.70 -10.52 4.48
N LEU A 378 -1.17 -11.29 5.43
CA LEU A 378 -0.43 -10.76 6.60
C LEU A 378 1.01 -10.33 6.30
N GLN A 379 1.75 -11.04 5.43
CA GLN A 379 3.16 -10.74 5.10
C GLN A 379 3.30 -9.65 4.04
N GLN A 380 2.32 -9.51 3.14
CA GLN A 380 2.31 -8.43 2.14
C GLN A 380 1.73 -7.13 2.71
N GLY A 381 1.30 -7.11 3.97
CA GLY A 381 0.73 -5.92 4.60
C GLY A 381 -0.66 -5.54 4.08
N LEU A 382 -1.35 -6.43 3.35
CA LEU A 382 -2.67 -6.19 2.75
C LEU A 382 -3.77 -6.20 3.81
N TRP A 383 -3.71 -5.26 4.74
CA TRP A 383 -4.79 -4.99 5.66
C TRP A 383 -6.04 -4.61 4.85
N PRO A 384 -7.26 -4.91 5.32
CA PRO A 384 -8.50 -4.45 4.68
C PRO A 384 -8.47 -2.95 4.32
N ASN A 385 -7.75 -2.15 5.11
CA ASN A 385 -7.55 -0.72 4.88
C ASN A 385 -6.75 -0.41 3.60
N GLU A 386 -5.80 -1.24 3.18
CA GLU A 386 -5.06 -1.05 1.92
C GLU A 386 -5.91 -1.39 0.69
N VAL A 387 -6.82 -2.35 0.84
CA VAL A 387 -7.78 -2.75 -0.20
C VAL A 387 -8.93 -1.73 -0.30
N HIS A 388 -9.37 -1.18 0.84
CA HIS A 388 -10.42 -0.16 0.89
C HIS A 388 -10.02 1.14 0.17
N ASP A 389 -8.73 1.45 0.14
CA ASP A 389 -8.17 2.65 -0.48
C ASP A 389 -7.85 2.48 -1.99
N LEU A 390 -8.15 1.35 -2.61
CA LEU A 390 -7.77 1.14 -4.02
C LEU A 390 -8.49 2.08 -4.98
N ASN A 391 -9.77 2.34 -4.75
CA ASN A 391 -10.51 3.31 -5.56
C ASN A 391 -9.93 4.72 -5.38
N GLN A 392 -9.69 5.11 -4.12
CA GLN A 392 -9.07 6.40 -3.82
C GLN A 392 -7.65 6.51 -4.40
N ARG A 393 -6.84 5.46 -4.38
CA ARG A 393 -5.53 5.42 -5.06
C ARG A 393 -5.65 5.54 -6.58
N ARG A 394 -6.67 4.93 -7.19
CA ARG A 394 -6.94 5.07 -8.62
C ARG A 394 -7.30 6.52 -8.96
N CYS A 395 -8.21 7.11 -8.20
CA CYS A 395 -8.62 8.49 -8.37
C CYS A 395 -7.45 9.46 -8.11
N ASN A 396 -6.61 9.20 -7.10
CA ASN A 396 -5.39 9.96 -6.85
C ASN A 396 -4.43 9.89 -8.04
N LEU A 397 -4.31 8.72 -8.68
CA LEU A 397 -3.45 8.54 -9.85
C LEU A 397 -3.97 9.26 -11.09
N GLN A 398 -5.30 9.22 -11.34
CA GLN A 398 -5.94 10.00 -12.39
C GLN A 398 -5.79 11.50 -12.15
N ALA A 399 -5.95 11.94 -10.90
CA ALA A 399 -5.74 13.33 -10.50
C ALA A 399 -4.28 13.74 -10.72
N LEU A 400 -3.31 12.91 -10.32
CA LEU A 400 -1.88 13.16 -10.51
C LEU A 400 -1.48 13.22 -11.99
N THR A 401 -2.06 12.35 -12.83
CA THR A 401 -1.82 12.37 -14.29
C THR A 401 -2.34 13.67 -14.91
N SER A 402 -3.54 14.08 -14.51
CA SER A 402 -4.18 15.32 -14.97
C SER A 402 -3.41 16.56 -14.49
N MET A 403 -3.00 16.60 -13.22
CA MET A 403 -2.17 17.68 -12.68
C MET A 403 -0.78 17.73 -13.30
N THR A 404 -0.16 16.57 -13.60
CA THR A 404 1.11 16.52 -14.33
C THR A 404 0.96 17.18 -15.71
N THR A 405 -0.10 16.85 -16.44
CA THR A 405 -0.40 17.45 -17.75
C THR A 405 -0.53 18.97 -17.65
N ILE A 406 -1.28 19.47 -16.66
CA ILE A 406 -1.43 20.91 -16.40
C ILE A 406 -0.10 21.55 -16.03
N ALA A 407 0.69 20.93 -15.15
CA ALA A 407 1.98 21.44 -14.72
C ALA A 407 2.94 21.61 -15.91
N PHE A 408 2.95 20.68 -16.86
CA PHE A 408 3.73 20.80 -18.09
C PHE A 408 3.32 22.00 -18.95
N ALA A 409 2.02 22.18 -19.14
CA ALA A 409 1.51 23.34 -19.84
C ALA A 409 1.88 24.65 -19.12
N MET A 410 1.86 24.67 -17.78
CA MET A 410 2.30 25.83 -17.00
C MET A 410 3.79 26.10 -17.13
N LEU A 411 4.64 25.06 -17.15
CA LEU A 411 6.09 25.21 -17.36
C LEU A 411 6.41 25.76 -18.75
N ALA A 412 5.76 25.25 -19.80
CA ALA A 412 5.91 25.77 -21.15
C ALA A 412 5.40 27.21 -21.27
N ALA A 413 4.29 27.54 -20.60
CA ALA A 413 3.76 28.90 -20.56
C ALA A 413 4.67 29.87 -19.80
N GLU A 414 5.27 29.43 -18.69
CA GLU A 414 6.25 30.21 -17.92
C GLU A 414 7.51 30.47 -18.76
N ASP A 415 7.99 29.48 -19.50
CA ASP A 415 9.14 29.63 -20.38
C ASP A 415 8.88 30.59 -21.54
N ALA A 416 7.69 30.55 -22.13
CA ALA A 416 7.33 31.40 -23.26
C ALA A 416 7.04 32.87 -22.84
N ASN A 417 6.48 33.08 -21.64
CA ASN A 417 5.97 34.39 -21.20
C ASN A 417 6.77 35.01 -20.04
N GLU A 418 7.84 34.34 -19.60
CA GLU A 418 8.63 34.67 -18.40
C GLU A 418 7.80 34.73 -17.10
N ASN A 419 6.55 34.24 -17.12
CA ASN A 419 5.61 34.31 -16.02
C ASN A 419 4.61 33.15 -16.08
N LEU A 420 4.25 32.61 -14.91
CA LEU A 420 3.14 31.67 -14.79
C LEU A 420 1.80 32.31 -15.21
N PRO A 421 0.89 31.51 -15.80
CA PRO A 421 -0.45 31.98 -16.16
C PRO A 421 -1.23 32.45 -14.91
N SER A 422 -2.22 33.29 -15.13
CA SER A 422 -3.06 33.81 -14.04
C SER A 422 -4.08 32.79 -13.56
N THR A 423 -4.58 31.98 -14.50
CA THR A 423 -5.51 30.88 -14.24
C THR A 423 -5.13 29.64 -15.06
N VAL A 424 -5.61 28.47 -14.63
CA VAL A 424 -5.42 27.21 -15.37
C VAL A 424 -6.07 27.28 -16.76
N SER A 425 -7.17 28.04 -16.90
CA SER A 425 -7.88 28.22 -18.18
C SER A 425 -7.03 28.91 -19.26
N ASP A 426 -6.04 29.71 -18.87
CA ASP A 426 -5.15 30.43 -19.81
C ASP A 426 -4.26 29.47 -20.64
N LEU A 427 -4.20 28.18 -20.25
CA LEU A 427 -3.39 27.16 -20.90
C LEU A 427 -4.05 26.60 -22.17
N SER A 428 -5.37 26.72 -22.32
CA SER A 428 -6.12 26.24 -23.48
C SER A 428 -6.56 27.41 -24.37
N PRO A 429 -6.52 27.27 -25.71
CA PRO A 429 -6.17 26.08 -26.48
C PRO A 429 -4.66 25.96 -26.81
N THR A 430 -3.84 26.92 -26.36
CA THR A 430 -2.46 27.07 -26.83
C THR A 430 -1.55 25.91 -26.45
N TYR A 431 -1.52 25.55 -25.17
CA TYR A 431 -0.66 24.49 -24.64
C TYR A 431 -1.43 23.17 -24.47
N LEU A 432 -2.72 23.26 -24.16
CA LEU A 432 -3.62 22.12 -24.00
C LEU A 432 -4.79 22.25 -24.96
N THR A 433 -5.13 21.16 -25.65
CA THR A 433 -6.32 21.11 -26.51
C THR A 433 -7.58 21.31 -25.68
N ASP A 434 -7.72 20.53 -24.61
CA ASP A 434 -8.79 20.63 -23.62
C ASP A 434 -8.16 20.63 -22.22
N LEU A 435 -8.84 21.27 -21.27
CA LEU A 435 -8.36 21.33 -19.90
C LEU A 435 -8.77 20.06 -19.13
N PRO A 436 -7.81 19.29 -18.56
CA PRO A 436 -8.14 18.15 -17.70
C PRO A 436 -8.95 18.60 -16.48
N THR A 437 -9.99 17.83 -16.16
CA THR A 437 -10.80 18.02 -14.96
C THR A 437 -10.28 17.16 -13.80
N ASP A 438 -10.57 17.60 -12.58
CA ASP A 438 -10.33 16.86 -11.36
C ASP A 438 -11.31 15.67 -11.28
N PRO A 439 -10.83 14.41 -11.29
CA PRO A 439 -11.70 13.24 -11.39
C PRO A 439 -12.67 13.12 -10.21
N TYR A 440 -12.38 13.74 -9.08
CA TYR A 440 -13.27 13.72 -7.92
C TYR A 440 -14.43 14.72 -7.99
N THR A 441 -14.33 15.75 -8.83
CA THR A 441 -15.32 16.85 -8.83
C THR A 441 -15.82 17.24 -10.22
N ASP A 442 -15.20 16.71 -11.28
CA ASP A 442 -15.37 17.14 -12.67
C ASP A 442 -15.20 18.65 -12.88
N ARG A 443 -14.45 19.32 -11.99
CA ARG A 443 -14.13 20.76 -12.06
C ARG A 443 -12.65 20.97 -12.37
N ALA A 444 -12.29 22.21 -12.67
CA ALA A 444 -10.89 22.59 -12.78
C ALA A 444 -10.17 22.44 -11.42
N PHE A 445 -8.90 22.03 -11.46
CA PHE A 445 -8.04 21.98 -10.27
C PHE A 445 -7.85 23.35 -9.63
N ALA A 446 -7.75 23.38 -8.29
CA ALA A 446 -7.35 24.58 -7.58
C ALA A 446 -5.90 24.92 -7.89
N TYR A 447 -5.65 26.18 -8.27
CA TYR A 447 -4.33 26.68 -8.58
C TYR A 447 -3.97 27.83 -7.66
N ASP A 448 -2.96 27.62 -6.83
CA ASP A 448 -2.34 28.66 -6.03
C ASP A 448 -1.06 29.13 -6.72
N ARG A 449 -1.15 30.28 -7.38
CA ARG A 449 -0.02 30.90 -8.07
C ARG A 449 1.10 31.30 -7.12
N THR A 450 0.77 31.73 -5.90
CA THR A 450 1.75 32.20 -4.92
C THR A 450 2.61 31.05 -4.43
N ASN A 451 1.97 29.93 -4.09
CA ASN A 451 2.65 28.73 -3.62
C ASN A 451 3.11 27.79 -4.75
N ARG A 452 2.74 28.10 -6.00
CA ARG A 452 2.98 27.29 -7.19
C ARG A 452 2.47 25.86 -7.02
N THR A 453 1.25 25.70 -6.53
CA THR A 453 0.66 24.37 -6.29
C THR A 453 -0.64 24.19 -7.07
N LEU A 454 -0.79 23.01 -7.64
CA LEU A 454 -2.07 22.47 -8.13
C LEU A 454 -2.61 21.48 -7.09
N GLN A 455 -3.90 21.60 -6.78
CA GLN A 455 -4.57 20.79 -5.78
C GLN A 455 -5.90 20.26 -6.32
N SER A 456 -6.19 18.99 -6.05
CA SER A 456 -7.53 18.43 -6.27
C SER A 456 -8.53 19.03 -5.27
N LEU A 457 -9.74 19.35 -5.76
CA LEU A 457 -10.84 19.92 -4.99
C LEU A 457 -11.72 18.85 -4.32
N GLY A 458 -11.66 17.61 -4.80
CA GLY A 458 -12.48 16.50 -4.31
C GLY A 458 -12.37 16.21 -2.83
N ILE A 459 -11.26 16.60 -2.22
CA ILE A 459 -10.84 16.12 -0.91
C ILE A 459 -10.93 17.21 0.17
N GLU A 460 -11.34 18.45 -0.15
CA GLU A 460 -11.72 19.44 0.87
C GLU A 460 -12.81 18.93 1.85
N ARG A 461 -13.52 17.85 1.49
CA ARG A 461 -14.55 17.21 2.33
C ARG A 461 -14.02 16.13 3.28
N GLN A 462 -12.76 15.70 3.18
CA GLN A 462 -12.12 14.72 4.06
C GLN A 462 -10.97 15.40 4.81
N ALA A 463 -11.00 15.40 6.15
CA ALA A 463 -10.04 16.09 7.02
C ALA A 463 -8.63 15.45 7.06
N SER A 464 -8.07 15.05 5.90
CA SER A 464 -6.84 14.27 5.77
C SER A 464 -5.72 15.08 5.10
N SER A 465 -4.50 14.96 5.62
CA SER A 465 -3.26 15.57 5.12
C SER A 465 -2.76 15.02 3.76
N ASN A 466 -3.57 14.24 3.04
CA ASN A 466 -3.13 13.42 1.91
C ASN A 466 -3.69 13.90 0.56
N ASN A 467 -4.08 15.17 0.44
CA ASN A 467 -4.57 15.70 -0.84
C ASN A 467 -3.48 15.58 -1.91
N PRO A 468 -3.76 14.96 -3.08
CA PRO A 468 -2.79 14.91 -4.15
C PRO A 468 -2.54 16.37 -4.56
N THR A 469 -1.30 16.79 -4.34
CA THR A 469 -0.83 18.15 -4.53
C THR A 469 0.40 18.08 -5.40
N VAL A 470 0.37 18.74 -6.54
CA VAL A 470 1.54 18.87 -7.41
C VAL A 470 2.13 20.25 -7.20
N LYS A 471 3.38 20.29 -6.73
CA LYS A 471 4.17 21.52 -6.70
C LYS A 471 4.79 21.74 -8.08
N ILE A 472 4.53 22.88 -8.68
CA ILE A 472 5.11 23.29 -9.96
C ILE A 472 6.48 23.89 -9.65
N LEU A 473 7.51 23.06 -9.82
CA LEU A 473 8.89 23.46 -9.60
C LEU A 473 9.30 24.49 -10.66
N SER A 474 9.87 25.62 -10.24
CA SER A 474 10.50 26.56 -11.17
C SER A 474 11.90 26.08 -11.54
N LYS A 475 12.41 26.59 -12.68
CA LYS A 475 13.84 26.53 -12.98
C LYS A 475 14.71 27.07 -11.85
N ASN A 476 14.23 28.05 -11.09
CA ASN A 476 14.96 28.58 -9.92
C ASN A 476 14.90 27.65 -8.70
N ASP A 477 13.80 26.92 -8.49
CA ASP A 477 13.68 25.88 -7.47
C ASP A 477 14.64 24.71 -7.76
N LEU A 478 14.86 24.42 -9.05
CA LEU A 478 15.76 23.39 -9.54
C LEU A 478 17.19 23.87 -9.76
N ALA A 479 17.43 25.16 -9.99
CA ALA A 479 18.76 25.76 -9.95
C ALA A 479 19.24 25.94 -8.49
N ALA A 480 18.32 26.01 -7.54
CA ALA A 480 18.62 25.80 -6.13
C ALA A 480 18.81 24.31 -5.78
N ASN A 481 18.32 23.39 -6.63
CA ASN A 481 18.44 21.93 -6.48
C ASN A 481 19.00 21.22 -7.72
N PRO A 482 20.19 21.60 -8.24
CA PRO A 482 20.87 20.76 -9.20
C PRO A 482 21.18 19.46 -8.47
N ALA A 483 21.07 18.32 -9.15
CA ALA A 483 21.58 17.08 -8.60
C ALA A 483 22.98 17.31 -8.02
N GLY A 484 23.16 17.02 -6.73
CA GLY A 484 24.48 16.78 -6.15
C GLY A 484 25.09 17.86 -5.25
N SER A 485 24.39 18.32 -4.21
CA SER A 485 25.07 18.38 -2.91
C SER A 485 24.58 17.22 -2.06
N THR A 486 25.35 16.13 -2.05
CA THR A 486 25.16 15.07 -1.06
C THR A 486 25.58 15.59 0.30
N THR A 487 24.70 15.51 1.29
CA THR A 487 25.03 15.78 2.68
C THR A 487 24.85 14.53 3.52
N ASN A 488 25.54 14.47 4.65
CA ASN A 488 25.45 13.34 5.55
C ASN A 488 24.24 13.52 6.46
N MET A 489 23.32 12.58 6.42
CA MET A 489 22.31 12.42 7.45
C MET A 489 22.79 11.37 8.41
N TYR A 490 22.86 11.69 9.70
CA TYR A 490 23.44 10.77 10.67
C TYR A 490 22.35 9.85 11.24
N TYR A 491 22.69 8.57 11.36
CA TYR A 491 21.83 7.51 11.90
C TYR A 491 22.65 6.59 12.82
N VAL A 492 21.98 5.68 13.54
CA VAL A 492 22.62 4.87 14.58
C VAL A 492 22.78 3.42 14.14
N ALA A 493 24.00 2.89 14.18
CA ALA A 493 24.24 1.45 14.15
C ALA A 493 24.25 0.92 15.59
N LEU A 494 23.44 -0.09 15.87
CA LEU A 494 23.29 -0.63 17.22
C LEU A 494 24.41 -1.62 17.56
N ASP A 495 24.93 -1.54 18.79
CA ASP A 495 25.81 -2.53 19.42
C ASP A 495 27.02 -2.98 18.56
N ASP A 496 27.57 -2.06 17.76
CA ASP A 496 28.68 -2.35 16.85
C ASP A 496 30.04 -1.88 17.40
N ASP A 497 30.07 -1.33 18.60
CA ASP A 497 31.24 -0.90 19.36
C ASP A 497 32.13 0.16 18.66
N GLY A 498 31.54 1.01 17.80
CA GLY A 498 32.32 2.00 17.05
C GLY A 498 32.89 1.46 15.73
N ARG A 499 32.42 0.32 15.22
CA ARG A 499 32.97 -0.31 14.00
C ARG A 499 32.55 0.41 12.73
N THR A 500 31.31 0.91 12.67
CA THR A 500 30.75 1.54 11.46
C THR A 500 30.78 3.06 11.50
N GLY A 501 31.09 3.65 12.65
CA GLY A 501 31.17 5.09 12.84
C GLY A 501 31.78 5.47 14.17
N GLU A 502 31.62 6.73 14.56
CA GLU A 502 32.09 7.18 15.86
C GLU A 502 31.27 6.54 16.98
N LYS A 503 31.95 5.97 17.97
CA LYS A 503 31.32 5.30 19.10
C LYS A 503 30.51 6.30 19.94
N ILE A 504 29.26 5.96 20.23
CA ILE A 504 28.33 6.72 21.06
C ILE A 504 27.62 5.78 22.06
N GLY A 505 27.24 6.33 23.21
CA GLY A 505 26.35 5.64 24.16
C GLY A 505 26.76 4.22 24.54
N CYS A 506 25.81 3.28 24.47
CA CYS A 506 25.90 1.92 24.98
C CYS A 506 26.69 0.94 24.09
N GLY A 507 27.64 1.43 23.30
CA GLY A 507 28.34 0.60 22.31
C GLY A 507 27.80 0.76 20.89
N ASP A 508 27.05 1.81 20.61
CA ASP A 508 26.54 2.10 19.27
C ASP A 508 27.53 2.95 18.46
N SER A 509 27.27 3.09 17.17
CA SER A 509 27.97 4.05 16.30
C SER A 509 27.02 5.08 15.71
N ILE A 510 27.48 6.32 15.59
CA ILE A 510 26.84 7.32 14.74
C ILE A 510 27.44 7.24 13.32
N VAL A 511 26.60 6.97 12.34
CA VAL A 511 27.00 6.66 10.96
C VAL A 511 26.45 7.72 10.01
N PRO A 512 27.29 8.36 9.18
CA PRO A 512 26.83 9.25 8.12
C PRO A 512 26.23 8.44 6.97
N VAL A 513 25.03 8.81 6.55
CA VAL A 513 24.36 8.26 5.37
C VAL A 513 24.13 9.40 4.38
N ALA A 514 24.73 9.30 3.20
CA ALA A 514 24.59 10.32 2.17
C ALA A 514 23.11 10.45 1.74
N ARG A 515 22.61 11.68 1.75
CA ARG A 515 21.34 12.08 1.16
C ARG A 515 21.58 13.25 0.22
N ALA A 516 20.98 13.18 -0.94
CA ALA A 516 20.96 14.32 -1.84
C ALA A 516 19.91 15.32 -1.37
N LEU A 517 20.39 16.49 -0.91
CA LEU A 517 19.58 17.63 -0.51
C LEU A 517 19.98 18.87 -1.31
N SER A 518 19.05 19.81 -1.45
CA SER A 518 19.22 21.09 -2.15
C SER A 518 20.04 22.09 -1.30
N LEU A 519 21.36 21.96 -1.24
CA LEU A 519 22.22 22.81 -0.38
C LEU A 519 23.09 23.81 -1.14
N THR A 520 23.13 23.76 -2.47
CA THR A 520 23.89 24.68 -3.31
C THR A 520 23.39 26.13 -3.14
N ASN A 521 24.32 27.08 -3.02
CA ASN A 521 24.03 28.51 -2.81
C ASN A 521 23.19 28.84 -1.56
N ARG A 522 23.14 27.93 -0.57
CA ARG A 522 22.48 28.16 0.72
C ARG A 522 23.46 28.69 1.77
N THR A 523 22.99 29.55 2.67
CA THR A 523 23.74 29.92 3.89
C THR A 523 23.89 28.70 4.81
N GLU A 524 24.84 28.73 5.74
CA GLU A 524 25.03 27.64 6.71
C GLU A 524 23.74 27.36 7.51
N GLU A 525 23.03 28.42 7.94
CA GLU A 525 21.73 28.31 8.63
C GLU A 525 20.68 27.59 7.77
N GLN A 526 20.59 27.93 6.48
CA GLN A 526 19.67 27.29 5.55
C GLN A 526 20.03 25.81 5.34
N LYS A 527 21.32 25.47 5.27
CA LYS A 527 21.77 24.09 5.13
C LYS A 527 21.41 23.25 6.37
N MET A 528 21.66 23.78 7.56
CA MET A 528 21.27 23.15 8.82
C MET A 528 19.75 22.93 8.90
N ARG A 529 18.97 23.95 8.49
CA ARG A 529 17.51 23.87 8.46
C ARG A 529 17.02 22.74 7.57
N ILE A 530 17.48 22.70 6.32
CA ILE A 530 17.08 21.69 5.33
C ILE A 530 17.43 20.28 5.81
N ALA A 531 18.65 20.09 6.34
CA ALA A 531 19.07 18.79 6.86
C ALA A 531 18.24 18.35 8.08
N LEU A 532 18.00 19.24 9.04
CA LEU A 532 17.18 18.92 10.20
C LEU A 532 15.72 18.66 9.83
N GLU A 533 15.12 19.44 8.94
CA GLU A 533 13.76 19.21 8.44
C GLU A 533 13.66 17.84 7.78
N SER A 534 14.64 17.47 6.95
CA SER A 534 14.71 16.14 6.34
C SER A 534 14.84 15.03 7.39
N LEU A 535 15.63 15.23 8.45
CA LEU A 535 15.83 14.23 9.51
C LEU A 535 14.55 14.03 10.33
N LEU A 536 13.90 15.13 10.70
CA LEU A 536 12.72 15.14 11.56
C LEU A 536 11.46 14.68 10.81
N ALA A 537 11.43 14.81 9.48
CA ALA A 537 10.37 14.29 8.64
C ALA A 537 10.46 12.75 8.43
N ASP A 538 11.65 12.17 8.57
CA ASP A 538 11.86 10.72 8.48
C ASP A 538 11.27 10.03 9.73
N LYS A 539 10.11 9.39 9.56
CA LYS A 539 9.42 8.63 10.63
C LYS A 539 9.67 7.13 10.57
N ALA A 540 10.54 6.67 9.66
CA ALA A 540 10.95 5.27 9.66
C ALA A 540 11.90 5.00 10.83
N THR A 541 11.65 3.92 11.57
CA THR A 541 12.50 3.51 12.70
C THR A 541 13.84 2.92 12.26
N THR A 542 13.92 2.47 11.01
CA THR A 542 15.10 1.89 10.36
C THR A 542 15.23 2.46 8.95
N VAL A 543 16.45 2.80 8.54
CA VAL A 543 16.75 3.28 7.19
C VAL A 543 16.65 2.13 6.19
N ILE A 544 15.84 2.32 5.14
CA ILE A 544 15.54 1.31 4.11
C ILE A 544 16.83 0.73 3.49
N GLY A 545 16.96 -0.60 3.53
CA GLY A 545 18.11 -1.32 3.00
C GLY A 545 19.34 -1.34 3.91
N THR A 546 19.22 -0.90 5.16
CA THR A 546 20.27 -0.99 6.18
C THR A 546 19.68 -1.46 7.52
N SER A 547 20.54 -1.76 8.50
CA SER A 547 20.14 -1.97 9.90
C SER A 547 20.22 -0.68 10.74
N TYR A 548 20.48 0.48 10.13
CA TYR A 548 20.68 1.74 10.86
C TYR A 548 19.35 2.32 11.33
N ARG A 549 19.32 2.82 12.56
CA ARG A 549 18.13 3.33 13.23
C ARG A 549 18.06 4.85 13.25
N ASN A 550 16.84 5.35 13.21
CA ASN A 550 16.53 6.74 13.50
C ASN A 550 16.01 6.86 14.93
N ALA A 551 16.76 7.50 15.83
CA ALA A 551 16.37 7.69 17.22
C ALA A 551 15.27 8.75 17.40
N LEU A 552 14.99 9.53 16.35
CA LEU A 552 14.01 10.63 16.38
C LEU A 552 12.65 10.24 15.78
N ALA A 553 12.48 8.98 15.34
CA ALA A 553 11.30 8.53 14.59
C ALA A 553 9.97 8.78 15.35
N GLU A 554 9.98 8.61 16.67
CA GLU A 554 8.80 8.81 17.53
C GLU A 554 8.64 10.24 18.05
N SER A 555 9.63 11.10 17.83
CA SER A 555 9.60 12.50 18.29
C SER A 555 8.80 13.40 17.33
N THR A 556 8.16 14.45 17.85
CA THR A 556 7.35 15.41 17.06
C THR A 556 8.03 16.77 16.92
N LEU A 557 9.36 16.80 16.98
CA LEU A 557 10.15 18.02 16.97
C LEU A 557 9.99 18.81 15.66
N ARG A 558 10.04 20.12 15.78
CA ARG A 558 10.04 21.10 14.69
C ARG A 558 11.11 22.16 14.95
N ILE A 559 11.64 22.75 13.89
CA ILE A 559 12.61 23.85 14.00
C ILE A 559 11.86 25.14 14.27
N ASN A 560 12.12 25.77 15.40
CA ASN A 560 11.64 27.11 15.71
C ASN A 560 12.59 28.17 15.14
N GLN A 561 13.89 28.05 15.43
CA GLN A 561 14.90 29.01 14.98
C GLN A 561 16.25 28.34 14.76
N ILE A 562 17.02 28.86 13.81
CA ILE A 562 18.46 28.65 13.68
C ILE A 562 19.06 30.04 13.51
N ALA A 563 20.03 30.40 14.34
CA ALA A 563 20.68 31.70 14.28
C ALA A 563 22.14 31.60 14.71
N PHE A 564 23.01 32.37 14.06
CA PHE A 564 24.37 32.57 14.54
C PHE A 564 24.42 33.56 15.71
N ASP A 565 24.97 33.13 16.85
CA ASP A 565 25.25 33.99 17.99
C ASP A 565 26.68 34.54 17.91
N ASN A 566 26.78 35.83 17.57
CA ASN A 566 28.05 36.54 17.46
C ASN A 566 28.85 36.61 18.77
N ALA A 567 28.18 36.56 19.93
CA ALA A 567 28.84 36.66 21.23
C ALA A 567 29.57 35.34 21.59
N THR A 568 28.95 34.21 21.28
CA THR A 568 29.51 32.88 21.56
C THR A 568 30.25 32.27 20.38
N GLN A 569 30.14 32.86 19.18
CA GLN A 569 30.67 32.33 17.91
C GLN A 569 30.12 30.93 17.57
N GLN A 570 28.85 30.69 17.92
CA GLN A 570 28.16 29.41 17.74
C GLN A 570 26.81 29.57 17.05
N TYR A 571 26.36 28.53 16.38
CA TYR A 571 24.98 28.44 15.93
C TYR A 571 24.07 27.94 17.05
N VAL A 572 22.95 28.63 17.26
CA VAL A 572 21.89 28.23 18.19
C VAL A 572 20.72 27.67 17.39
N VAL A 573 20.44 26.39 17.59
CA VAL A 573 19.30 25.68 16.99
C VAL A 573 18.22 25.52 18.07
N ALA A 574 17.12 26.25 17.95
CA ALA A 574 15.97 26.12 18.82
C ALA A 574 14.91 25.23 18.17
N LEU A 575 14.61 24.11 18.82
CA LEU A 575 13.56 23.18 18.45
C LEU A 575 12.36 23.31 19.40
N SER A 576 11.18 22.94 18.92
CA SER A 576 9.95 22.84 19.71
C SER A 576 9.24 21.51 19.46
N GLY A 577 8.40 21.07 20.40
CA GLY A 577 7.61 19.84 20.28
C GLY A 577 7.96 18.79 21.33
N THR A 578 7.59 17.54 21.09
CA THR A 578 7.79 16.43 22.05
C THR A 578 8.99 15.60 21.65
N LEU A 579 9.98 15.51 22.55
CA LEU A 579 11.14 14.62 22.43
C LEU A 579 10.88 13.31 23.19
N VAL A 580 10.81 12.21 22.45
CA VAL A 580 10.69 10.85 22.99
C VAL A 580 12.09 10.25 23.08
N SER A 581 12.44 9.68 24.23
CA SER A 581 13.69 8.95 24.45
C SER A 581 13.39 7.64 25.16
N GLY A 582 14.03 6.56 24.71
CA GLY A 582 14.02 5.24 25.35
C GLY A 582 14.92 5.12 26.60
N GLY A 583 15.57 6.20 27.04
CA GLY A 583 16.39 6.25 28.26
C GLY A 583 17.91 6.26 27.97
N THR A 584 18.71 5.71 28.90
CA THR A 584 20.17 5.90 28.99
C THR A 584 20.95 5.60 27.70
N CYS A 585 20.52 4.62 26.90
CA CYS A 585 21.17 4.33 25.63
C CYS A 585 20.65 5.18 24.46
N ASP A 586 19.43 5.70 24.57
CA ASP A 586 18.78 6.47 23.52
C ASP A 586 19.10 7.97 23.60
N ASP A 587 19.33 8.48 24.81
CA ASP A 587 19.80 9.85 25.04
C ASP A 587 21.07 10.20 24.25
N PRO A 588 22.18 9.44 24.34
CA PRO A 588 23.38 9.72 23.54
C PRO A 588 23.14 9.54 22.04
N ARG A 589 22.20 8.69 21.61
CA ARG A 589 21.81 8.52 20.20
C ARG A 589 21.15 9.79 19.68
N ILE A 590 20.14 10.29 20.38
CA ILE A 590 19.42 11.52 20.04
C ILE A 590 20.39 12.71 19.97
N ILE A 591 21.24 12.87 20.99
CA ILE A 591 22.22 13.96 21.05
C ILE A 591 23.15 13.90 19.84
N ALA A 592 23.75 12.73 19.59
CA ALA A 592 24.69 12.56 18.49
C ALA A 592 24.01 12.79 17.12
N GLN A 593 22.81 12.24 16.93
CA GLN A 593 22.08 12.32 15.66
C GLN A 593 21.73 13.76 15.29
N LEU A 594 21.18 14.53 16.24
CA LEU A 594 20.88 15.94 16.03
C LEU A 594 22.15 16.77 15.85
N THR A 595 23.14 16.62 16.75
CA THR A 595 24.35 17.44 16.76
C THR A 595 25.21 17.21 15.52
N ARG A 596 25.43 15.96 15.10
CA ARG A 596 26.25 15.66 13.91
C ARG A 596 25.61 16.15 12.62
N THR A 597 24.28 16.05 12.52
CA THR A 597 23.53 16.52 11.35
C THR A 597 23.68 18.03 11.14
N VAL A 598 23.78 18.83 12.20
CA VAL A 598 23.98 20.29 12.07
C VAL A 598 25.45 20.71 12.04
N ALA A 599 26.29 20.10 12.87
CA ALA A 599 27.69 20.52 13.04
C ALA A 599 28.51 20.35 11.76
N GLN A 600 28.12 19.45 10.86
CA GLN A 600 28.80 19.27 9.57
C GLN A 600 28.83 20.55 8.70
N PHE A 601 27.90 21.48 8.90
CA PHE A 601 27.83 22.73 8.14
C PHE A 601 28.56 23.90 8.79
N ALA A 602 29.07 23.70 10.00
CA ALA A 602 29.75 24.70 10.80
C ALA A 602 31.05 24.12 11.39
N PRO A 603 32.01 23.65 10.57
CA PRO A 603 33.20 22.97 11.07
C PRO A 603 34.10 23.85 11.95
N ASN A 604 33.98 25.17 11.83
CA ASN A 604 34.76 26.14 12.59
C ASN A 604 33.96 26.80 13.74
N ASN A 605 32.68 26.46 13.90
CA ASN A 605 31.78 27.08 14.86
C ASN A 605 31.09 26.00 15.71
N GLY A 606 30.87 26.30 16.99
CA GLY A 606 30.09 25.38 17.83
C GLY A 606 28.61 25.37 17.43
N VAL A 607 27.89 24.32 17.83
CA VAL A 607 26.42 24.28 17.70
C VAL A 607 25.82 23.96 19.06
N THR A 608 24.85 24.78 19.48
CA THR A 608 24.04 24.56 20.67
C THR A 608 22.61 24.27 20.25
N ILE A 609 22.05 23.16 20.74
CA ILE A 609 20.68 22.77 20.44
C ILE A 609 19.82 22.90 21.71
N THR A 610 18.66 23.54 21.59
CA THR A 610 17.65 23.61 22.64
C THR A 610 16.33 22.99 22.17
N VAL A 611 15.56 22.42 23.09
CA VAL A 611 14.21 21.89 22.84
C VAL A 611 13.27 22.54 23.85
N ASN A 612 12.25 23.25 23.36
CA ASN A 612 11.32 24.04 24.18
C ASN A 612 12.05 25.02 25.13
N GLY A 613 13.17 25.59 24.67
CA GLY A 613 14.00 26.53 25.45
C GLY A 613 15.01 25.88 26.41
N THR A 614 14.97 24.57 26.61
CA THR A 614 15.92 23.84 27.47
C THR A 614 17.08 23.27 26.64
N PRO A 615 18.36 23.43 27.04
CA PRO A 615 19.48 22.79 26.36
C PRO A 615 19.28 21.28 26.22
N LEU A 616 19.54 20.73 25.01
CA LEU A 616 19.29 19.33 24.67
C LEU A 616 20.00 18.37 25.63
N ALA A 617 21.27 18.64 25.93
CA ALA A 617 22.05 17.83 26.86
C ALA A 617 21.42 17.81 28.26
N THR A 618 20.96 18.96 28.77
CA THR A 618 20.29 19.07 30.08
C THR A 618 18.95 18.34 30.11
N LEU A 619 18.16 18.44 29.02
CA LEU A 619 16.85 17.80 28.91
C LEU A 619 16.95 16.27 28.98
N LEU A 620 18.04 15.71 28.44
CA LEU A 620 18.27 14.27 28.37
C LEU A 620 19.10 13.76 29.55
N SER A 621 20.03 14.55 30.10
CA SER A 621 20.80 14.17 31.30
C SER A 621 19.96 14.15 32.58
N GLY A 622 18.86 14.91 32.63
CA GLY A 622 17.98 15.01 33.80
C GLY A 622 16.98 13.86 33.98
N ARG A 623 17.03 12.81 33.16
CA ARG A 623 16.10 11.65 33.22
C ARG A 623 16.71 10.41 33.87
N GLY A 624 17.90 10.55 34.45
CA GLY A 624 18.60 9.50 35.19
C GLY A 624 18.97 9.94 36.61
N GLU A 625 17.97 10.18 37.45
CA GLU A 625 18.04 9.98 38.92
C GLU A 625 16.76 9.30 39.41
#